data_AF-A0A832I1J4-F1
#
_entry.id   AF-A0A832I1J4-F1
#
_cell.length_a   1.000
_cell.length_b   1.000
_cell.length_c   1.000
_cell.angle_alpha   90.00
_cell.angle_beta   90.00
_cell.angle_gamma   90.00
#
_symmetry.space_group_name_H-M   'P 1'
#
loop_
_entity.id
_entity.type
_entity.pdbx_description
1 polymer ?
#
loop_
_entity_poly.entity_id
_entity_poly.type
_entity_poly.pdbx_seq_one_letter_code
_entity_poly.pdbx_strand_id
1 'polypeptide(L)'
;MHLINFKELSSQQLMEIIDKGIEVKRNPEKYKDALAGKSLAMIFQKTSTRTRVSFEVAMTQLGGHALYIDWRTTNFTLADVYDETQYLSRNVDCIMARLLRNADLQTMTKASHVPIINGCDEKYHPSQAIADLLTMKEKKGKLRGLKLVYIGIHNNVCNSLIEGCTKTGVKITTVTPIFNEPSRDDELLENAKKTGLWETTLDVKKAVEDADFVYTDTWVDMEFFLDQKYSAEKEKRVKTMMPYQINSELLKNSDAYIMHDMPIHRGYEISADMIESPKSIIYEQSENRLYSAKAIVLKLLEK
;
A
#
# COMPACT_ATOMS: atom_id res chain seq x y z
N MET A 1 12.34 -7.30 -13.93
CA MET A 1 11.86 -7.37 -12.53
C MET A 1 10.46 -6.79 -12.48
N HIS A 2 9.51 -7.44 -11.80
CA HIS A 2 8.17 -6.89 -11.52
C HIS A 2 8.08 -6.55 -10.03
N LEU A 3 7.22 -5.60 -9.66
CA LEU A 3 6.89 -5.29 -8.27
C LEU A 3 5.45 -5.73 -7.98
N ILE A 4 5.27 -6.99 -7.59
CA ILE A 4 3.94 -7.59 -7.36
C ILE A 4 3.58 -7.61 -5.88
N ASN A 5 4.56 -7.99 -5.08
CA ASN A 5 4.65 -7.92 -3.64
C ASN A 5 6.16 -7.85 -3.32
N PHE A 6 6.56 -8.08 -2.07
CA PHE A 6 7.97 -8.03 -1.70
C PHE A 6 8.62 -9.41 -1.60
N LYS A 7 7.90 -10.52 -1.85
CA LYS A 7 8.44 -11.90 -1.69
C LYS A 7 9.76 -12.08 -2.44
N GLU A 8 9.80 -11.67 -3.70
CA GLU A 8 10.96 -11.75 -4.61
C GLU A 8 12.02 -10.64 -4.39
N LEU A 9 11.77 -9.66 -3.52
CA LEU A 9 12.75 -8.62 -3.20
C LEU A 9 13.59 -9.02 -2.00
N SER A 10 14.90 -8.84 -2.10
CA SER A 10 15.77 -8.89 -0.92
C SER A 10 15.51 -7.70 0.01
N SER A 11 15.85 -7.85 1.29
CA SER A 11 15.80 -6.74 2.26
C SER A 11 16.59 -5.52 1.77
N GLN A 12 17.73 -5.74 1.12
CA GLN A 12 18.55 -4.67 0.57
C GLN A 12 17.83 -3.95 -0.58
N GLN A 13 17.24 -4.69 -1.53
CA GLN A 13 16.52 -4.07 -2.65
C GLN A 13 15.32 -3.24 -2.18
N LEU A 14 14.58 -3.71 -1.18
CA LEU A 14 13.47 -2.94 -0.60
C LEU A 14 13.98 -1.67 0.10
N MET A 15 15.07 -1.78 0.87
CA MET A 15 15.69 -0.61 1.51
C MET A 15 16.21 0.41 0.49
N GLU A 16 16.81 -0.04 -0.61
CA GLU A 16 17.26 0.84 -1.70
C GLU A 16 16.09 1.61 -2.34
N ILE A 17 14.93 0.98 -2.54
CA ILE A 17 13.73 1.66 -3.05
C ILE A 17 13.26 2.72 -2.05
N ILE A 18 13.19 2.38 -0.76
CA ILE A 18 12.79 3.32 0.29
C ILE A 18 13.75 4.52 0.36
N ASP A 19 15.06 4.26 0.33
CA ASP A 19 16.08 5.30 0.34
C ASP A 19 16.06 6.17 -0.90
N LYS A 20 15.81 5.58 -2.08
CA LYS A 20 15.63 6.33 -3.32
C LYS A 20 14.46 7.31 -3.21
N GLY A 21 13.35 6.92 -2.59
CA GLY A 21 12.20 7.81 -2.39
C GLY A 21 12.56 9.04 -1.54
N ILE A 22 13.31 8.84 -0.44
CA ILE A 22 13.81 9.94 0.40
C ILE A 22 14.79 10.83 -0.38
N GLU A 23 15.70 10.22 -1.15
CA GLU A 23 16.68 10.94 -1.97
C GLU A 23 15.99 11.84 -3.00
N VAL A 24 15.01 11.30 -3.73
CA VAL A 24 14.25 12.01 -4.76
C VAL A 24 13.42 13.13 -4.15
N LYS A 25 12.81 12.90 -2.98
CA LYS A 25 12.08 13.95 -2.24
C LYS A 25 12.96 15.12 -1.84
N ARG A 26 14.21 14.85 -1.43
CA ARG A 26 15.18 15.89 -1.05
C ARG A 26 15.81 16.61 -2.25
N ASN A 27 15.89 15.95 -3.41
CA ASN A 27 16.61 16.46 -4.58
C ASN A 27 15.78 16.36 -5.86
N PRO A 28 14.56 16.93 -5.92
CA PRO A 28 13.66 16.72 -7.05
C PRO A 28 14.26 17.13 -8.40
N GLU A 29 15.00 18.25 -8.44
CA GLU A 29 15.65 18.75 -9.66
C GLU A 29 16.68 17.79 -10.26
N LYS A 30 17.36 16.99 -9.44
CA LYS A 30 18.33 15.98 -9.91
C LYS A 30 17.67 14.92 -10.80
N TYR A 31 16.38 14.68 -10.61
CA TYR A 31 15.64 13.59 -11.25
C TYR A 31 14.64 14.04 -12.31
N LYS A 32 14.55 15.34 -12.58
CA LYS A 32 13.48 15.92 -13.40
C LYS A 32 13.35 15.34 -14.82
N ASP A 33 14.44 14.82 -15.37
CA ASP A 33 14.52 14.23 -16.72
C ASP A 33 14.99 12.76 -16.68
N ALA A 34 15.03 12.13 -15.51
CA ALA A 34 15.58 10.78 -15.33
C ALA A 34 14.85 9.71 -16.16
N LEU A 35 13.58 9.95 -16.48
CA LEU A 35 12.72 9.08 -17.29
C LEU A 35 12.25 9.78 -18.58
N ALA A 36 13.06 10.70 -19.11
CA ALA A 36 12.77 11.40 -20.36
C ALA A 36 12.38 10.41 -21.49
N GLY A 37 11.18 10.60 -22.04
CA GLY A 37 10.65 9.79 -23.13
C GLY A 37 10.11 8.41 -22.72
N LYS A 38 10.08 8.07 -21.43
CA LYS A 38 9.50 6.82 -20.92
C LYS A 38 7.99 6.90 -20.77
N SER A 39 7.29 5.84 -21.14
CA SER A 39 5.84 5.74 -21.02
C SER A 39 5.40 4.70 -19.98
N LEU A 40 4.50 5.08 -19.09
CA LEU A 40 3.84 4.21 -18.11
C LEU A 40 2.37 4.03 -18.47
N ALA A 41 1.94 2.80 -18.77
CA ALA A 41 0.51 2.50 -18.81
C ALA A 41 -0.02 2.30 -17.39
N MET A 42 -1.10 2.97 -17.01
CA MET A 42 -1.75 2.82 -15.71
C MET A 42 -3.16 2.26 -15.89
N ILE A 43 -3.32 0.95 -15.67
CA ILE A 43 -4.59 0.23 -15.83
C ILE A 43 -5.36 0.20 -14.51
N PHE A 44 -6.61 0.63 -14.54
CA PHE A 44 -7.48 0.64 -13.36
C PHE A 44 -8.77 -0.16 -13.60
N GLN A 45 -8.96 -1.25 -12.85
CA GLN A 45 -10.28 -1.87 -12.61
C GLN A 45 -10.97 -1.27 -11.37
N LYS A 46 -10.17 -0.78 -10.39
CA LYS A 46 -10.63 -0.16 -9.14
C LYS A 46 -10.38 1.35 -9.16
N THR A 47 -11.36 2.16 -8.79
CA THR A 47 -11.25 3.63 -8.77
C THR A 47 -10.22 4.12 -7.74
N SER A 48 -9.28 5.00 -8.14
CA SER A 48 -8.28 5.59 -7.24
C SER A 48 -8.12 7.09 -7.46
N THR A 49 -8.11 7.88 -6.39
CA THR A 49 -7.57 9.24 -6.42
C THR A 49 -6.06 9.20 -6.22
N ARG A 50 -5.60 8.66 -5.09
CA ARG A 50 -4.21 8.76 -4.64
C ARG A 50 -3.24 7.99 -5.52
N THR A 51 -3.53 6.73 -5.87
CA THR A 51 -2.64 5.93 -6.76
C THR A 51 -2.53 6.56 -8.14
N ARG A 52 -3.65 7.04 -8.69
CA ARG A 52 -3.67 7.67 -10.02
C ARG A 52 -2.81 8.92 -10.01
N VAL A 53 -3.14 9.88 -9.14
CA VAL A 53 -2.45 11.17 -9.08
C VAL A 53 -0.96 10.97 -8.75
N SER A 54 -0.62 10.07 -7.83
CA SER A 54 0.78 9.87 -7.43
C SER A 54 1.65 9.34 -8.57
N PHE A 55 1.18 8.34 -9.33
CA PHE A 55 1.95 7.77 -10.43
C PHE A 55 1.98 8.69 -11.66
N GLU A 56 0.87 9.36 -11.98
CA GLU A 56 0.80 10.29 -13.10
C GLU A 56 1.77 11.47 -12.89
N VAL A 57 1.69 12.10 -11.71
CA VAL A 57 2.59 13.20 -11.34
C VAL A 57 4.03 12.72 -11.20
N ALA A 58 4.27 11.50 -10.69
CA ALA A 58 5.63 10.93 -10.64
C ALA A 58 6.26 10.86 -12.02
N MET A 59 5.55 10.32 -13.02
CA MET A 59 6.07 10.25 -14.38
C MET A 59 6.32 11.63 -14.97
N THR A 60 5.36 12.56 -14.85
CA THR A 60 5.53 13.93 -15.34
C THR A 60 6.74 14.62 -14.71
N GLN A 61 6.91 14.51 -13.39
CA GLN A 61 8.02 15.14 -12.66
C GLN A 61 9.38 14.46 -12.87
N LEU A 62 9.41 13.29 -13.53
CA LEU A 62 10.63 12.60 -13.92
C LEU A 62 10.90 12.70 -15.44
N GLY A 63 10.11 13.49 -16.18
CA GLY A 63 10.28 13.72 -17.62
C GLY A 63 9.62 12.67 -18.51
N GLY A 64 8.90 11.71 -17.91
CA GLY A 64 8.16 10.69 -18.63
C GLY A 64 6.68 11.04 -18.83
N HIS A 65 5.93 10.10 -19.38
CA HIS A 65 4.50 10.22 -19.63
C HIS A 65 3.75 9.04 -19.01
N ALA A 66 2.55 9.28 -18.49
CA ALA A 66 1.68 8.24 -17.97
C ALA A 66 0.33 8.27 -18.68
N LEU A 67 -0.15 7.08 -19.08
CA LEU A 67 -1.43 6.89 -19.75
C LEU A 67 -2.42 6.31 -18.75
N TYR A 68 -3.48 7.04 -18.44
CA TYR A 68 -4.60 6.49 -17.66
C TYR A 68 -5.48 5.62 -18.56
N ILE A 69 -5.65 4.36 -18.18
CA ILE A 69 -6.47 3.39 -18.88
C ILE A 69 -7.53 2.87 -17.91
N ASP A 70 -8.79 3.26 -18.14
CA ASP A 70 -9.92 2.64 -17.45
C ASP A 70 -10.19 1.28 -18.10
N TRP A 71 -10.07 0.22 -17.31
CA TRP A 71 -10.32 -1.15 -17.77
C TRP A 71 -11.66 -1.26 -18.50
N ARG A 72 -12.70 -0.61 -17.96
CA ARG A 72 -14.09 -0.74 -18.43
C ARG A 72 -14.33 -0.13 -19.81
N THR A 73 -13.41 0.70 -20.29
CA THR A 73 -13.53 1.40 -21.57
C THR A 73 -12.54 0.88 -22.61
N THR A 74 -12.01 -0.32 -22.43
CA THR A 74 -11.01 -0.93 -23.32
C THR A 74 -11.35 -2.38 -23.64
N ASN A 75 -10.60 -2.97 -24.58
CA ASN A 75 -10.79 -4.38 -24.97
C ASN A 75 -10.44 -5.37 -23.85
N PHE A 76 -9.83 -4.95 -22.75
CA PHE A 76 -9.67 -5.78 -21.55
C PHE A 76 -10.98 -6.31 -20.96
N THR A 77 -12.15 -5.73 -21.29
CA THR A 77 -13.46 -6.30 -20.91
C THR A 77 -13.93 -7.45 -21.78
N LEU A 78 -13.33 -7.64 -22.96
CA LEU A 78 -13.79 -8.59 -23.99
C LEU A 78 -12.74 -9.64 -24.35
N ALA A 79 -11.47 -9.23 -24.40
CA ALA A 79 -10.34 -10.05 -24.80
C ALA A 79 -9.68 -10.73 -23.59
N ASP A 80 -8.81 -11.70 -23.87
CA ASP A 80 -7.99 -12.33 -22.85
C ASP A 80 -6.97 -11.33 -22.27
N VAL A 81 -6.86 -11.29 -20.94
CA VAL A 81 -5.94 -10.40 -20.22
C VAL A 81 -4.50 -10.62 -20.67
N TYR A 82 -4.13 -11.86 -21.01
CA TYR A 82 -2.82 -12.22 -21.52
C TYR A 82 -2.53 -11.51 -22.85
N ASP A 83 -3.46 -11.59 -23.81
CA ASP A 83 -3.28 -11.06 -25.16
C ASP A 83 -3.25 -9.51 -25.18
N GLU A 84 -4.14 -8.87 -24.43
CA GLU A 84 -4.14 -7.41 -24.31
C GLU A 84 -2.87 -6.90 -23.59
N THR A 85 -2.35 -7.67 -22.62
CA THR A 85 -1.07 -7.33 -21.97
C THR A 85 0.13 -7.50 -22.91
N GLN A 86 0.12 -8.51 -23.77
CA GLN A 86 1.13 -8.70 -24.82
C GLN A 86 1.18 -7.49 -25.76
N TYR A 87 0.03 -6.97 -26.19
CA TYR A 87 -0.03 -5.75 -27.00
C TYR A 87 0.46 -4.54 -26.21
N LEU A 88 -0.09 -4.30 -25.02
CA LEU A 88 0.21 -3.10 -24.24
C LEU A 88 1.70 -3.00 -23.91
N SER A 89 2.32 -4.09 -23.45
CA SER A 89 3.73 -4.13 -23.05
C SER A 89 4.73 -3.86 -24.19
N ARG A 90 4.29 -3.86 -25.45
CA ARG A 90 5.12 -3.47 -26.61
C ARG A 90 5.13 -1.97 -26.90
N ASN A 91 4.18 -1.24 -26.35
CA ASN A 91 3.96 0.17 -26.65
C ASN A 91 4.38 1.10 -25.49
N VAL A 92 4.70 0.54 -24.32
CA VAL A 92 5.10 1.30 -23.12
C VAL A 92 6.33 0.69 -22.47
N ASP A 93 6.99 1.45 -21.60
CA ASP A 93 8.19 1.00 -20.87
C ASP A 93 7.85 0.33 -19.54
N CYS A 94 6.67 0.58 -18.97
CA CYS A 94 6.19 -0.04 -17.74
C CYS A 94 4.66 -0.06 -17.70
N ILE A 95 4.11 -1.00 -16.93
CA ILE A 95 2.68 -1.10 -16.65
C ILE A 95 2.48 -1.04 -15.14
N MET A 96 1.64 -0.14 -14.65
CA MET A 96 1.08 -0.18 -13.30
C MET A 96 -0.37 -0.63 -13.39
N ALA A 97 -0.73 -1.67 -12.66
CA ALA A 97 -2.07 -2.24 -12.70
C ALA A 97 -2.71 -2.21 -11.31
N ARG A 98 -3.93 -1.68 -11.23
CA ARG A 98 -4.78 -1.74 -10.04
C ARG A 98 -6.02 -2.55 -10.34
N LEU A 99 -6.01 -3.81 -9.90
CA LEU A 99 -6.96 -4.83 -10.31
C LEU A 99 -7.87 -5.26 -9.16
N LEU A 100 -8.97 -5.93 -9.49
CA LEU A 100 -9.83 -6.58 -8.50
C LEU A 100 -9.25 -7.93 -8.05
N ARG A 101 -8.50 -8.60 -8.94
CA ARG A 101 -7.98 -9.94 -8.72
C ARG A 101 -6.46 -10.02 -8.91
N ASN A 102 -5.76 -10.60 -7.94
CA ASN A 102 -4.33 -10.88 -8.04
C ASN A 102 -4.07 -11.90 -9.16
N ALA A 103 -5.02 -12.80 -9.43
CA ALA A 103 -4.94 -13.75 -10.54
C ALA A 103 -4.76 -13.04 -11.90
N ASP A 104 -5.51 -11.97 -12.16
CA ASP A 104 -5.38 -11.17 -13.40
C ASP A 104 -3.98 -10.55 -13.45
N LEU A 105 -3.48 -10.03 -12.33
CA LEU A 105 -2.14 -9.47 -12.24
C LEU A 105 -1.06 -10.53 -12.55
N GLN A 106 -1.22 -11.77 -12.08
CA GLN A 106 -0.31 -12.87 -12.40
C GLN A 106 -0.39 -13.28 -13.89
N THR A 107 -1.55 -13.15 -14.53
CA THR A 107 -1.66 -13.34 -15.97
C THR A 107 -0.90 -12.24 -16.71
N MET A 108 -1.05 -10.99 -16.28
CA MET A 108 -0.30 -9.87 -16.86
C MET A 108 1.22 -10.05 -16.72
N THR A 109 1.71 -10.52 -15.56
CA THR A 109 3.17 -10.73 -15.35
C THR A 109 3.77 -11.78 -16.25
N LYS A 110 3.02 -12.83 -16.57
CA LYS A 110 3.45 -13.87 -17.52
C LYS A 110 3.47 -13.37 -18.96
N ALA A 111 2.57 -12.44 -19.30
CA ALA A 111 2.41 -11.90 -20.65
C ALA A 111 3.36 -10.73 -20.97
N SER A 112 3.72 -9.93 -19.97
CA SER A 112 4.38 -8.64 -20.20
C SER A 112 5.87 -8.76 -20.54
N HIS A 113 6.31 -7.99 -21.53
CA HIS A 113 7.72 -7.80 -21.85
C HIS A 113 8.41 -6.71 -21.02
N VAL A 114 7.63 -5.94 -20.26
CA VAL A 114 8.11 -4.81 -19.45
C VAL A 114 7.72 -4.97 -17.98
N PRO A 115 8.39 -4.25 -17.05
CA PRO A 115 8.04 -4.30 -15.63
C PRO A 115 6.56 -4.02 -15.37
N ILE A 116 5.99 -4.80 -14.45
CA ILE A 116 4.64 -4.60 -13.94
C ILE A 116 4.72 -4.18 -12.48
N ILE A 117 3.95 -3.17 -12.12
CA ILE A 117 3.80 -2.64 -10.77
C ILE A 117 2.38 -2.96 -10.29
N ASN A 118 2.26 -3.65 -9.16
CA ASN A 118 1.00 -3.79 -8.46
C ASN A 118 0.62 -2.47 -7.77
N GLY A 119 -0.31 -1.76 -8.39
CA GLY A 119 -0.88 -0.54 -7.85
C GLY A 119 -1.78 -0.80 -6.64
N CYS A 120 -2.45 -1.96 -6.60
CA CYS A 120 -3.24 -2.55 -5.52
C CYS A 120 -4.14 -3.65 -6.13
N ASP A 121 -4.26 -4.77 -5.44
CA ASP A 121 -5.27 -5.80 -5.68
C ASP A 121 -5.90 -6.24 -4.36
N GLU A 122 -6.76 -7.26 -4.37
CA GLU A 122 -7.40 -7.80 -3.16
C GLU A 122 -6.43 -8.50 -2.20
N LYS A 123 -5.19 -8.76 -2.61
CA LYS A 123 -4.20 -9.51 -1.84
C LYS A 123 -3.02 -8.66 -1.36
N TYR A 124 -2.59 -7.67 -2.14
CA TYR A 124 -1.42 -6.84 -1.84
C TYR A 124 -1.58 -5.37 -2.26
N HIS A 125 -0.90 -4.48 -1.53
CA HIS A 125 -0.73 -3.07 -1.87
C HIS A 125 0.72 -2.61 -1.65
N PRO A 126 1.71 -3.11 -2.42
CA PRO A 126 3.13 -2.86 -2.15
C PRO A 126 3.53 -1.39 -2.30
N SER A 127 2.92 -0.66 -3.23
CA SER A 127 3.19 0.78 -3.42
C SER A 127 2.82 1.62 -2.19
N GLN A 128 1.75 1.27 -1.48
CA GLN A 128 1.36 1.90 -0.21
C GLN A 128 2.38 1.57 0.88
N ALA A 129 2.73 0.29 1.06
CA ALA A 129 3.69 -0.12 2.08
C ALA A 129 5.08 0.51 1.91
N ILE A 130 5.54 0.74 0.67
CA ILE A 130 6.78 1.52 0.42
C ILE A 130 6.63 2.96 0.91
N ALA A 131 5.50 3.62 0.65
CA ALA A 131 5.25 4.98 1.15
C ALA A 131 5.20 5.02 2.68
N ASP A 132 4.62 4.00 3.30
CA ASP A 132 4.51 3.87 4.75
C ASP A 132 5.90 3.71 5.39
N LEU A 133 6.71 2.80 4.89
CA LEU A 133 8.09 2.58 5.37
C LEU A 133 8.97 3.81 5.12
N LEU A 134 8.80 4.50 3.99
CA LEU A 134 9.48 5.77 3.73
C LEU A 134 9.13 6.79 4.82
N THR A 135 7.84 6.95 5.11
CA THR A 135 7.34 7.88 6.14
C THR A 135 7.87 7.54 7.52
N MET A 136 7.85 6.26 7.91
CA MET A 136 8.40 5.80 9.18
C MET A 136 9.90 6.10 9.29
N LYS A 137 10.65 5.85 8.21
CA LYS A 137 12.08 6.13 8.16
C LYS A 137 12.39 7.63 8.22
N GLU A 138 11.59 8.48 7.58
CA GLU A 138 11.74 9.94 7.69
C GLU A 138 11.49 10.42 9.13
N LYS A 139 10.45 9.89 9.80
CA LYS A 139 10.08 10.31 11.16
C LYS A 139 11.04 9.85 12.25
N LYS A 140 11.65 8.68 12.11
CA LYS A 140 12.50 8.07 13.15
C LYS A 140 13.98 7.90 12.74
N GLY A 141 14.33 8.24 11.51
CA GLY A 141 15.69 8.14 10.95
C GLY A 141 16.15 6.71 10.59
N LYS A 142 15.39 5.68 10.99
CA LYS A 142 15.70 4.25 10.75
C LYS A 142 14.41 3.42 10.73
N LEU A 143 14.50 2.18 10.23
CA LEU A 143 13.41 1.21 10.25
C LEU A 143 13.63 0.07 11.24
N ARG A 144 14.84 -0.50 11.25
CA ARG A 144 15.17 -1.64 12.11
C ARG A 144 14.92 -1.31 13.59
N GLY A 145 14.14 -2.16 14.24
CA GLY A 145 13.82 -2.09 15.66
C GLY A 145 12.61 -1.22 16.00
N LEU A 146 12.00 -0.54 15.02
CA LEU A 146 10.72 0.16 15.23
C LEU A 146 9.58 -0.83 15.47
N LYS A 147 8.53 -0.38 16.16
CA LYS A 147 7.30 -1.14 16.42
C LYS A 147 6.09 -0.50 15.71
N LEU A 148 5.47 -1.24 14.79
CA LEU A 148 4.22 -0.87 14.13
C LEU A 148 3.08 -1.75 14.68
N VAL A 149 1.97 -1.14 15.05
CA VAL A 149 0.73 -1.86 15.37
C VAL A 149 -0.30 -1.58 14.29
N TYR A 150 -0.71 -2.62 13.56
CA TYR A 150 -1.83 -2.53 12.62
C TYR A 150 -3.10 -2.98 13.32
N ILE A 151 -4.11 -2.11 13.37
CA ILE A 151 -5.40 -2.36 14.01
C ILE A 151 -6.49 -2.25 12.96
N GLY A 152 -7.20 -3.34 12.67
CA GLY A 152 -8.19 -3.31 11.59
C GLY A 152 -8.62 -4.69 11.09
N ILE A 153 -9.05 -4.74 9.84
CA ILE A 153 -9.31 -6.00 9.15
C ILE A 153 -8.01 -6.47 8.50
N HIS A 154 -7.71 -7.77 8.58
CA HIS A 154 -6.58 -8.33 7.83
C HIS A 154 -6.90 -8.30 6.33
N ASN A 155 -6.30 -7.37 5.60
CA ASN A 155 -6.54 -7.12 4.19
C ASN A 155 -5.21 -7.03 3.39
N ASN A 156 -5.28 -6.51 2.17
CA ASN A 156 -4.15 -6.29 1.28
C ASN A 156 -3.07 -5.35 1.84
N VAL A 157 -3.46 -4.28 2.54
CA VAL A 157 -2.53 -3.36 3.21
C VAL A 157 -1.83 -4.06 4.36
N CYS A 158 -2.58 -4.79 5.20
CA CYS A 158 -2.01 -5.62 6.26
C CYS A 158 -0.94 -6.60 5.73
N ASN A 159 -1.24 -7.33 4.64
CA ASN A 159 -0.27 -8.23 4.01
C ASN A 159 1.02 -7.51 3.58
N SER A 160 0.89 -6.38 2.87
CA SER A 160 2.04 -5.62 2.39
C SER A 160 2.84 -4.99 3.54
N LEU A 161 2.19 -4.59 4.63
CA LEU A 161 2.86 -4.12 5.85
C LEU A 161 3.60 -5.26 6.55
N ILE A 162 3.01 -6.46 6.66
CA ILE A 162 3.69 -7.65 7.22
C ILE A 162 4.96 -7.96 6.42
N GLU A 163 4.86 -8.05 5.08
CA GLU A 163 6.02 -8.30 4.22
C GLU A 163 7.08 -7.20 4.36
N GLY A 164 6.67 -5.94 4.26
CA GLY A 164 7.58 -4.80 4.26
C GLY A 164 8.28 -4.61 5.60
N CYS A 165 7.55 -4.72 6.70
CA CYS A 165 8.08 -4.57 8.05
C CYS A 165 9.10 -5.68 8.37
N THR A 166 8.70 -6.94 8.17
CA THR A 166 9.57 -8.08 8.48
C THR A 166 10.85 -8.11 7.62
N LYS A 167 10.79 -7.64 6.36
CA LYS A 167 11.99 -7.49 5.51
C LYS A 167 12.90 -6.32 5.89
N THR A 168 12.36 -5.25 6.48
CA THR A 168 13.13 -4.05 6.86
C THR A 168 13.55 -4.02 8.33
N GLY A 169 13.15 -5.03 9.10
CA GLY A 169 13.48 -5.16 10.52
C GLY A 169 12.55 -4.37 11.46
N VAL A 170 11.41 -3.89 10.95
CA VAL A 170 10.33 -3.34 11.78
C VAL A 170 9.56 -4.51 12.39
N LYS A 171 9.31 -4.43 13.70
CA LYS A 171 8.40 -5.35 14.39
C LYS A 171 6.97 -4.92 14.12
N ILE A 172 6.13 -5.84 13.65
CA ILE A 172 4.72 -5.57 13.36
C ILE A 172 3.82 -6.46 14.20
N THR A 173 2.93 -5.84 14.97
CA THR A 173 1.87 -6.53 15.70
C THR A 173 0.54 -6.27 14.99
N THR A 174 -0.15 -7.32 14.59
CA THR A 174 -1.48 -7.21 13.95
C THR A 174 -2.58 -7.47 14.96
N VAL A 175 -3.51 -6.54 15.07
CA VAL A 175 -4.74 -6.65 15.87
C VAL A 175 -5.91 -6.72 14.89
N THR A 176 -6.22 -7.95 14.45
CA THR A 176 -7.16 -8.20 13.34
C THR A 176 -8.26 -9.19 13.72
N PRO A 177 -9.37 -8.73 14.32
CA PRO A 177 -10.50 -9.58 14.71
C PRO A 177 -11.24 -10.19 13.53
N ILE A 178 -11.11 -9.57 12.36
CA ILE A 178 -11.73 -10.00 11.11
C ILE A 178 -10.62 -10.22 10.08
N PHE A 179 -10.76 -11.29 9.30
CA PHE A 179 -9.87 -11.63 8.21
C PHE A 179 -10.59 -11.50 6.87
N ASN A 180 -10.01 -10.80 5.90
CA ASN A 180 -10.53 -10.75 4.54
C ASN A 180 -9.97 -11.95 3.75
N GLU A 181 -10.81 -12.96 3.52
CA GLU A 181 -10.41 -14.23 2.89
C GLU A 181 -9.68 -14.08 1.53
N PRO A 182 -10.07 -13.17 0.62
CA PRO A 182 -9.32 -12.93 -0.62
C PRO A 182 -7.87 -12.47 -0.40
N SER A 183 -7.57 -11.88 0.76
CA SER A 183 -6.21 -11.51 1.16
C SER A 183 -5.44 -12.65 1.81
N ARG A 184 -6.00 -13.85 2.00
CA ARG A 184 -5.28 -14.94 2.68
C ARG A 184 -4.03 -15.36 1.91
N ASP A 185 -2.92 -15.43 2.63
CA ASP A 185 -1.63 -15.93 2.14
C ASP A 185 -0.90 -16.64 3.29
N ASP A 186 -1.12 -17.95 3.43
CA ASP A 186 -0.57 -18.70 4.57
C ASP A 186 0.96 -18.76 4.54
N GLU A 187 1.55 -18.80 3.34
CA GLU A 187 3.00 -18.75 3.15
C GLU A 187 3.59 -17.45 3.70
N LEU A 188 2.97 -16.31 3.42
CA LEU A 188 3.35 -15.02 4.00
C LEU A 188 3.35 -15.08 5.53
N LEU A 189 2.26 -15.55 6.12
CA LEU A 189 2.11 -15.59 7.57
C LEU A 189 3.12 -16.54 8.21
N GLU A 190 3.35 -17.70 7.62
CA GLU A 190 4.35 -18.66 8.10
C GLU A 190 5.77 -18.08 8.03
N ASN A 191 6.13 -17.46 6.91
CA ASN A 191 7.43 -16.82 6.74
C ASN A 191 7.61 -15.64 7.71
N ALA A 192 6.58 -14.82 7.89
CA ALA A 192 6.60 -13.72 8.85
C ALA A 192 6.81 -14.22 10.29
N LYS A 193 6.16 -15.31 10.71
CA LYS A 193 6.38 -15.93 12.04
C LYS A 193 7.84 -16.35 12.23
N LYS A 194 8.44 -16.98 11.21
CA LYS A 194 9.83 -17.44 11.25
C LYS A 194 10.84 -16.31 11.47
N THR A 195 10.49 -15.07 11.11
CA THR A 195 11.37 -13.90 11.36
C THR A 195 11.44 -13.48 12.82
N GLY A 196 10.44 -13.83 13.64
CA GLY A 196 10.28 -13.30 15.00
C GLY A 196 9.94 -11.79 15.06
N LEU A 197 9.62 -11.17 13.91
CA LEU A 197 9.26 -9.75 13.80
C LEU A 197 7.76 -9.53 13.59
N TRP A 198 6.98 -10.59 13.40
CA TRP A 198 5.52 -10.51 13.31
C TRP A 198 4.85 -11.30 14.43
N GLU A 199 3.84 -10.70 15.05
CA GLU A 199 2.94 -11.35 15.99
C GLU A 199 1.50 -10.85 15.80
N THR A 200 0.54 -11.59 16.36
CA THR A 200 -0.88 -11.23 16.33
C THR A 200 -1.50 -11.38 17.71
N THR A 201 -2.42 -10.47 18.05
CA THR A 201 -3.14 -10.45 19.33
C THR A 201 -4.49 -9.78 19.16
N LEU A 202 -5.43 -10.05 20.06
CA LEU A 202 -6.69 -9.29 20.17
C LEU A 202 -6.67 -8.30 21.34
N ASP A 203 -5.62 -8.30 22.15
CA ASP A 203 -5.42 -7.30 23.21
C ASP A 203 -4.85 -6.00 22.63
N VAL A 204 -5.76 -5.16 22.12
CA VAL A 204 -5.40 -3.89 21.46
C VAL A 204 -4.71 -2.92 22.41
N LYS A 205 -5.08 -2.92 23.70
CA LYS A 205 -4.51 -1.99 24.70
C LYS A 205 -3.04 -2.32 24.94
N LYS A 206 -2.74 -3.60 25.17
CA LYS A 206 -1.36 -4.07 25.31
C LYS A 206 -0.53 -3.85 24.05
N ALA A 207 -1.14 -4.03 22.86
CA ALA A 207 -0.43 -3.86 21.60
C ALA A 207 0.10 -2.42 21.41
N VAL A 208 -0.69 -1.40 21.79
CA VAL A 208 -0.34 0.02 21.54
C VAL A 208 0.58 0.66 22.59
N GLU A 209 0.83 0.01 23.73
CA GLU A 209 1.61 0.57 24.85
C GLU A 209 3.02 1.01 24.44
N ASP A 210 3.73 0.16 23.68
CA ASP A 210 5.10 0.42 23.25
C ASP A 210 5.22 0.73 21.75
N ALA A 211 4.13 1.09 21.08
CA ALA A 211 4.15 1.31 19.64
C ALA A 211 4.92 2.59 19.26
N ASP A 212 5.73 2.52 18.21
CA ASP A 212 6.26 3.73 17.56
C ASP A 212 5.23 4.34 16.59
N PHE A 213 4.42 3.47 15.99
CA PHE A 213 3.39 3.80 15.01
C PHE A 213 2.15 2.92 15.23
N VAL A 214 0.97 3.52 15.13
CA VAL A 214 -0.30 2.81 15.05
C VAL A 214 -0.93 3.11 13.70
N TYR A 215 -1.42 2.06 13.04
CA TYR A 215 -1.96 2.10 11.70
C TYR A 215 -3.36 1.50 11.69
N THR A 216 -4.29 2.13 10.96
CA THR A 216 -5.58 1.51 10.64
C THR A 216 -5.94 1.72 9.17
N ASP A 217 -6.95 0.97 8.73
CA ASP A 217 -7.59 1.09 7.43
C ASP A 217 -9.09 0.84 7.64
N THR A 218 -9.86 1.24 6.64
CA THR A 218 -11.30 1.10 6.53
C THR A 218 -11.78 -0.33 6.85
N TRP A 219 -12.82 -0.43 7.68
CA TRP A 219 -13.45 -1.72 7.99
C TRP A 219 -14.38 -2.21 6.88
N VAL A 220 -14.79 -1.30 5.99
CA VAL A 220 -15.73 -1.55 4.91
C VAL A 220 -15.15 -0.93 3.66
N ASP A 221 -14.90 -1.75 2.64
CA ASP A 221 -14.39 -1.27 1.37
C ASP A 221 -15.35 -0.23 0.78
N MET A 222 -14.79 0.82 0.18
CA MET A 222 -15.54 1.92 -0.44
C MET A 222 -16.63 1.44 -1.42
N GLU A 223 -16.35 0.34 -2.12
CA GLU A 223 -17.21 -0.28 -3.12
C GLU A 223 -18.56 -0.71 -2.53
N PHE A 224 -18.55 -1.09 -1.25
CA PHE A 224 -19.71 -1.61 -0.53
C PHE A 224 -20.26 -0.63 0.51
N PHE A 225 -19.58 0.51 0.74
CA PHE A 225 -19.96 1.43 1.82
C PHE A 225 -21.37 2.01 1.66
N LEU A 226 -21.79 2.23 0.41
CA LEU A 226 -23.12 2.72 0.01
C LEU A 226 -24.03 1.63 -0.55
N ASP A 227 -23.58 0.37 -0.60
CA ASP A 227 -24.38 -0.73 -1.14
C ASP A 227 -25.41 -1.19 -0.10
N GLN A 228 -26.69 -1.01 -0.40
CA GLN A 228 -27.80 -1.43 0.46
C GLN A 228 -27.78 -2.94 0.74
N LYS A 229 -27.31 -3.75 -0.22
CA LYS A 229 -27.20 -5.20 -0.08
C LYS A 229 -26.12 -5.60 0.93
N TYR A 230 -25.19 -4.69 1.23
CA TYR A 230 -24.10 -4.90 2.18
C TYR A 230 -24.37 -4.33 3.58
N SER A 231 -25.55 -3.71 3.80
CA SER A 231 -25.87 -3.01 5.04
C SER A 231 -25.76 -3.87 6.30
N ALA A 232 -26.27 -5.11 6.26
CA ALA A 232 -26.21 -6.04 7.39
C ALA A 232 -24.77 -6.49 7.73
N GLU A 233 -23.94 -6.79 6.71
CA GLU A 233 -22.55 -7.15 6.91
C GLU A 233 -21.72 -5.94 7.39
N LYS A 234 -22.00 -4.75 6.87
CA LYS A 234 -21.43 -3.48 7.37
C LYS A 234 -21.72 -3.29 8.84
N GLU A 235 -22.97 -3.41 9.28
CA GLU A 235 -23.34 -3.24 10.69
C GLU A 235 -22.63 -4.27 11.58
N LYS A 236 -22.58 -5.53 11.16
CA LYS A 236 -21.85 -6.59 11.86
C LYS A 236 -20.35 -6.27 11.98
N ARG A 237 -19.70 -5.84 10.90
CA ARG A 237 -18.28 -5.44 10.91
C ARG A 237 -18.03 -4.27 11.85
N VAL A 238 -18.84 -3.22 11.75
CA VAL A 238 -18.74 -2.04 12.61
C VAL A 238 -18.88 -2.43 14.09
N LYS A 239 -19.86 -3.26 14.43
CA LYS A 239 -20.07 -3.73 15.81
C LYS A 239 -18.87 -4.50 16.35
N THR A 240 -18.29 -5.40 15.55
CA THR A 240 -17.10 -6.19 15.92
C THR A 240 -15.85 -5.32 16.04
N MET A 241 -15.71 -4.31 15.17
CA MET A 241 -14.50 -3.50 15.07
C MET A 241 -14.49 -2.26 15.97
N MET A 242 -15.66 -1.78 16.44
CA MET A 242 -15.73 -0.59 17.29
C MET A 242 -14.85 -0.63 18.56
N PRO A 243 -14.70 -1.78 19.26
CA PRO A 243 -13.75 -1.88 20.38
C PRO A 243 -12.28 -1.64 20.01
N TYR A 244 -11.95 -1.65 18.72
CA TYR A 244 -10.61 -1.49 18.15
C TYR A 244 -10.42 -0.16 17.41
N GLN A 245 -11.39 0.75 17.49
CA GLN A 245 -11.28 2.09 16.89
C GLN A 245 -10.05 2.82 17.45
N ILE A 246 -9.27 3.45 16.56
CA ILE A 246 -8.24 4.41 16.96
C ILE A 246 -8.94 5.66 17.49
N ASN A 247 -8.86 5.90 18.80
CA ASN A 247 -9.43 7.06 19.48
C ASN A 247 -8.54 7.54 20.62
N SER A 248 -8.86 8.72 21.16
CA SER A 248 -8.14 9.34 22.28
C SER A 248 -8.00 8.43 23.51
N GLU A 249 -8.99 7.59 23.82
CA GLU A 249 -8.93 6.71 24.99
C GLU A 249 -7.96 5.56 24.77
N LEU A 250 -7.98 4.93 23.59
CA LEU A 250 -7.05 3.86 23.23
C LEU A 250 -5.60 4.35 23.24
N LEU A 251 -5.35 5.57 22.74
CA LEU A 251 -4.00 6.12 22.60
C LEU A 251 -3.60 7.08 23.72
N LYS A 252 -4.38 7.17 24.80
CA LYS A 252 -4.18 8.15 25.88
C LYS A 252 -2.76 8.18 26.45
N ASN A 253 -2.14 6.99 26.59
CA ASN A 253 -0.78 6.82 27.13
C ASN A 253 0.24 6.42 26.05
N SER A 254 -0.12 6.49 24.77
CA SER A 254 0.77 6.09 23.67
C SER A 254 1.38 7.32 23.02
N ASP A 255 2.70 7.29 22.77
CA ASP A 255 3.42 8.30 21.99
C ASP A 255 3.61 7.91 20.51
N ALA A 256 2.87 6.90 20.06
CA ALA A 256 2.90 6.46 18.68
C ALA A 256 2.40 7.54 17.71
N TYR A 257 3.03 7.60 16.55
CA TYR A 257 2.47 8.33 15.40
C TYR A 257 1.29 7.57 14.81
N ILE A 258 0.29 8.30 14.30
CA ILE A 258 -0.94 7.72 13.74
C ILE A 258 -0.87 7.74 12.21
N MET A 259 -1.07 6.57 11.60
CA MET A 259 -0.99 6.32 10.16
C MET A 259 -2.31 5.72 9.62
N HIS A 260 -2.61 6.01 8.36
CA HIS A 260 -3.76 5.48 7.61
C HIS A 260 -3.54 5.68 6.11
N ASP A 261 -3.78 4.66 5.30
CA ASP A 261 -3.62 4.65 3.83
C ASP A 261 -4.64 5.50 3.03
N MET A 262 -5.75 5.90 3.66
CA MET A 262 -6.89 6.60 3.07
C MET A 262 -7.65 5.81 1.98
N PRO A 263 -8.99 5.95 1.86
CA PRO A 263 -9.82 7.02 2.41
C PRO A 263 -10.13 6.82 3.89
N ILE A 264 -10.46 7.91 4.58
CA ILE A 264 -10.78 7.89 6.00
C ILE A 264 -12.29 8.00 6.16
N HIS A 265 -12.89 7.09 6.93
CA HIS A 265 -14.26 7.16 7.40
C HIS A 265 -14.27 7.67 8.85
N ARG A 266 -14.41 9.00 8.99
CA ARG A 266 -14.48 9.65 10.31
C ARG A 266 -15.54 9.00 11.20
N GLY A 267 -15.13 8.57 12.39
CA GLY A 267 -16.01 7.93 13.39
C GLY A 267 -16.16 6.42 13.22
N TYR A 268 -15.46 5.81 12.26
CA TYR A 268 -15.38 4.35 12.08
C TYR A 268 -14.02 3.84 12.57
N GLU A 269 -13.09 3.53 11.67
CA GLU A 269 -11.76 3.01 12.04
C GLU A 269 -10.95 3.98 12.91
N ILE A 270 -11.23 5.27 12.79
CA ILE A 270 -10.54 6.34 13.50
C ILE A 270 -11.52 7.45 13.90
N SER A 271 -11.37 7.97 15.12
CA SER A 271 -12.13 9.13 15.60
C SER A 271 -11.59 10.44 14.99
N ALA A 272 -12.45 11.45 14.86
CA ALA A 272 -12.10 12.69 14.16
C ALA A 272 -10.92 13.44 14.82
N ASP A 273 -10.88 13.45 16.14
CA ASP A 273 -9.81 14.04 16.96
C ASP A 273 -8.45 13.36 16.76
N MET A 274 -8.42 12.06 16.43
CA MET A 274 -7.17 11.35 16.13
C MET A 274 -6.61 11.68 14.75
N ILE A 275 -7.45 12.03 13.78
CA ILE A 275 -7.00 12.50 12.46
C ILE A 275 -6.32 13.87 12.60
N GLU A 276 -6.87 14.73 13.45
CA GLU A 276 -6.42 16.11 13.70
C GLU A 276 -5.35 16.20 14.80
N SER A 277 -5.02 15.07 15.43
CA SER A 277 -4.00 14.98 16.46
C SER A 277 -2.64 15.45 15.94
N PRO A 278 -1.82 16.13 16.76
CA PRO A 278 -0.44 16.45 16.40
C PRO A 278 0.43 15.21 16.17
N LYS A 279 -0.01 14.03 16.63
CA LYS A 279 0.63 12.73 16.37
C LYS A 279 0.21 12.11 15.02
N SER A 280 -0.80 12.67 14.36
CA SER A 280 -1.27 12.22 13.06
C SER A 280 -0.30 12.62 11.95
N ILE A 281 0.18 11.62 11.21
CA ILE A 281 1.07 11.81 10.06
C ILE A 281 0.43 11.30 8.76
N ILE A 282 -0.89 11.14 8.74
CA ILE A 282 -1.67 10.56 7.63
C ILE A 282 -1.47 11.34 6.33
N TYR A 283 -1.42 12.67 6.40
CA TYR A 283 -1.22 13.50 5.21
C TYR A 283 0.23 13.49 4.71
N GLU A 284 1.21 13.46 5.62
CA GLU A 284 2.63 13.29 5.24
C GLU A 284 2.87 11.91 4.60
N GLN A 285 2.25 10.87 5.16
CA GLN A 285 2.21 9.52 4.60
C GLN A 285 1.58 9.51 3.20
N SER A 286 0.47 10.24 3.03
CA SER A 286 -0.22 10.35 1.75
C SER A 286 0.61 11.10 0.70
N GLU A 287 1.33 12.14 1.08
CA GLU A 287 2.31 12.84 0.22
C GLU A 287 3.41 11.87 -0.24
N ASN A 288 3.89 11.02 0.66
CA ASN A 288 4.93 10.03 0.39
C ASN A 288 4.55 8.94 -0.62
N ARG A 289 3.28 8.86 -1.01
CA ARG A 289 2.87 8.04 -2.15
C ARG A 289 3.44 8.51 -3.48
N LEU A 290 3.61 9.82 -3.67
CA LEU A 290 4.27 10.39 -4.85
C LEU A 290 5.73 9.92 -4.91
N TYR A 291 6.46 10.03 -3.81
CA TYR A 291 7.87 9.67 -3.76
C TYR A 291 8.11 8.16 -3.78
N SER A 292 7.19 7.37 -3.22
CA SER A 292 7.13 5.91 -3.42
C SER A 292 6.95 5.59 -4.90
N ALA A 293 5.97 6.20 -5.59
CA ALA A 293 5.77 6.01 -7.03
C ALA A 293 7.03 6.36 -7.83
N LYS A 294 7.67 7.51 -7.58
CA LYS A 294 8.94 7.91 -8.20
C LYS A 294 10.05 6.88 -7.97
N ALA A 295 10.24 6.44 -6.73
CA ALA A 295 11.27 5.46 -6.40
C ALA A 295 11.06 4.12 -7.11
N ILE A 296 9.81 3.66 -7.17
CA ILE A 296 9.44 2.42 -7.86
C ILE A 296 9.75 2.53 -9.36
N VAL A 297 9.27 3.59 -10.03
CA VAL A 297 9.49 3.73 -11.48
C VAL A 297 10.96 3.94 -11.82
N LEU A 298 11.71 4.70 -11.01
CA LEU A 298 13.17 4.84 -11.17
C LEU A 298 13.87 3.49 -11.02
N LYS A 299 13.58 2.72 -9.96
CA LYS A 299 14.20 1.40 -9.76
C LYS A 299 13.94 0.43 -10.93
N LEU A 300 12.80 0.56 -11.60
CA LEU A 300 12.40 -0.34 -12.68
C LEU A 300 12.83 0.13 -14.08
N LEU A 301 13.05 1.42 -14.28
CA LEU A 301 13.27 2.02 -15.60
C LEU A 301 14.61 2.74 -15.78
N GLU A 302 15.25 3.17 -14.69
CA GLU A 302 16.57 3.77 -14.72
C GLU A 302 17.62 2.67 -14.97
N LYS A 303 18.56 2.92 -15.89
CA LYS A 303 19.63 1.99 -16.28
C LYS A 303 20.81 2.03 -15.32
#